data_AF-A0A2V9XD43-F1
#
_entry.id   AF-A0A2V9XD43-F1
#
_cell.length_a   1.000
_cell.length_b   1.000
_cell.length_c   1.000
_cell.angle_alpha   90.00
_cell.angle_beta   90.00
_cell.angle_gamma   90.00
#
_symmetry.space_group_name_H-M   'P 1'
#
loop_
_entity.id
_entity.type
_entity.pdbx_description
1 polymer ?
#
loop_
_entity_poly.entity_id
_entity_poly.type
_entity_poly.pdbx_seq_one_letter_code
_entity_poly.pdbx_strand_id
1 'polypeptide(L)'
;MFAAFRHSVATSLVGGRQVAITARSALSCVLVIVVAMACLSCGVCPPAAFISSISPNSTTAGGNQFLLTVNGSDFRRDSVVSWNGSFRVTTFISSRQLLAAITAADIAQPGTVLVFVFTPPNGGTTFVSGAIGTGSMTPCNGKNSNAVSFTIDP
;
A
#
# COMPACT_ATOMS: atom_id res chain seq x y z
N MET A 1 -65.13 -8.31 2.26
CA MET A 1 -64.87 -9.29 3.33
C MET A 1 -63.36 -9.55 3.35
N PHE A 2 -62.69 -9.06 4.41
CA PHE A 2 -61.42 -9.50 5.06
C PHE A 2 -60.39 -10.30 4.21
N ALA A 3 -59.07 -10.07 4.25
CA ALA A 3 -58.25 -9.71 5.41
C ALA A 3 -56.88 -9.11 5.00
N ALA A 4 -56.43 -8.13 5.80
CA ALA A 4 -55.06 -7.64 5.86
C ALA A 4 -54.27 -8.48 6.88
N PHE A 5 -53.12 -9.03 6.48
CA PHE A 5 -52.23 -9.77 7.37
C PHE A 5 -51.26 -8.79 8.05
N ARG A 6 -51.65 -8.28 9.22
CA ARG A 6 -50.76 -7.48 10.08
C ARG A 6 -49.82 -8.43 10.82
N HIS A 7 -48.51 -8.36 10.56
CA HIS A 7 -47.53 -8.99 11.43
C HIS A 7 -47.38 -8.15 12.70
N SER A 8 -47.96 -8.70 13.76
CA SER A 8 -47.79 -8.28 15.15
C SER A 8 -46.35 -8.61 15.56
N VAL A 9 -45.58 -7.61 15.98
CA VAL A 9 -44.32 -7.85 16.72
C VAL A 9 -44.59 -7.47 18.16
N ALA A 10 -44.67 -8.52 18.98
CA ALA A 10 -44.98 -8.50 20.38
C ALA A 10 -43.93 -7.72 21.19
N THR A 11 -44.45 -6.83 22.04
CA THR A 11 -43.74 -6.16 23.12
C THR A 11 -43.36 -7.21 24.18
N SER A 12 -42.07 -7.50 24.36
CA SER A 12 -41.59 -8.25 25.53
C SER A 12 -40.81 -7.29 26.44
N LEU A 13 -41.45 -6.93 27.55
CA LEU A 13 -40.87 -6.18 28.65
C LEU A 13 -40.14 -7.16 29.57
N VAL A 14 -38.80 -7.10 29.62
CA VAL A 14 -38.01 -7.68 30.70
C VAL A 14 -37.10 -6.59 31.26
N GLY A 15 -37.44 -6.13 32.47
CA GLY A 15 -36.53 -5.60 33.48
C GLY A 15 -35.46 -4.57 33.06
N GLY A 16 -35.81 -3.28 33.16
CA GLY A 16 -34.92 -2.32 33.83
C GLY A 16 -33.74 -1.74 33.04
N ARG A 17 -33.99 -1.15 31.86
CA ARG A 17 -33.39 0.11 31.36
C ARG A 17 -33.86 0.34 29.93
N GLN A 18 -34.93 1.13 29.79
CA GLN A 18 -35.31 1.65 28.48
C GLN A 18 -34.21 2.59 27.97
N VAL A 19 -33.34 2.10 27.10
CA VAL A 19 -32.63 2.98 26.18
C VAL A 19 -33.66 3.33 25.12
N ALA A 20 -34.29 4.48 25.29
CA ALA A 20 -35.26 5.02 24.35
C ALA A 20 -34.60 5.15 22.96
N ILE A 21 -34.86 4.19 22.07
CA ILE A 21 -34.60 4.35 20.64
C ILE A 21 -35.76 5.20 20.13
N THR A 22 -35.70 6.51 20.42
CA THR A 22 -36.66 7.49 19.92
C THR A 22 -36.57 7.47 18.39
N ALA A 23 -37.67 7.06 17.75
CA ALA A 23 -37.83 6.81 16.32
C ALA A 23 -37.72 8.07 15.44
N ARG A 24 -36.57 8.76 15.48
CA ARG A 24 -36.27 9.95 14.65
C ARG A 24 -34.86 9.94 14.04
N SER A 25 -34.01 8.97 14.39
CA SER A 25 -32.60 8.90 13.97
C SER A 25 -32.24 7.69 13.12
N ALA A 26 -33.22 6.94 12.61
CA ALA A 26 -32.95 5.86 11.65
C ALA A 26 -32.33 6.39 10.35
N LEU A 27 -32.77 7.57 9.86
CA LEU A 27 -32.13 8.24 8.72
C LEU A 27 -30.69 8.67 9.01
N SER A 28 -30.37 9.05 10.25
CA SER A 28 -29.02 9.51 10.63
C SER A 28 -28.06 8.32 10.79
N CYS A 29 -28.49 7.22 11.40
CA CYS A 29 -27.70 5.98 11.44
C CYS A 29 -27.52 5.38 10.04
N VAL A 30 -28.56 5.37 9.20
CA VAL A 30 -28.45 4.87 7.81
C VAL A 30 -27.54 5.78 6.98
N LEU A 31 -27.58 7.10 7.14
CA LEU A 31 -26.67 8.04 6.47
C LEU A 31 -25.22 7.84 6.92
N VAL A 32 -24.97 7.65 8.23
CA VAL A 32 -23.62 7.40 8.77
C VAL A 32 -23.07 6.04 8.33
N ILE A 33 -23.92 5.01 8.27
CA ILE A 33 -23.54 3.68 7.79
C ILE A 33 -23.28 3.71 6.27
N VAL A 34 -24.06 4.46 5.48
CA VAL A 34 -23.83 4.63 4.04
C VAL A 34 -22.59 5.49 3.75
N VAL A 35 -22.28 6.50 4.57
CA VAL A 35 -21.04 7.30 4.44
C VAL A 35 -19.81 6.52 4.89
N ALA A 36 -19.93 5.64 5.90
CA ALA A 36 -18.87 4.71 6.30
C ALA A 36 -18.73 3.50 5.35
N MET A 37 -19.80 3.13 4.63
CA MET A 37 -19.74 2.09 3.58
C MET A 37 -19.35 2.65 2.21
N ALA A 38 -19.56 3.94 1.94
CA ALA A 38 -19.16 4.60 0.68
C ALA A 38 -17.65 4.82 0.56
N CYS A 39 -16.85 4.50 1.58
CA CYS A 39 -15.40 4.35 1.44
C CYS A 39 -14.95 2.90 1.19
N LEU A 40 -15.84 1.90 1.25
CA LEU A 40 -15.51 0.48 1.01
C LEU A 40 -15.27 0.14 -0.47
N SER A 41 -15.50 1.09 -1.39
CA SER A 41 -15.24 0.92 -2.82
C SER A 41 -13.99 1.65 -3.32
N CYS A 42 -13.20 2.28 -2.44
CA CYS A 42 -11.87 2.72 -2.81
C CYS A 42 -10.95 1.50 -2.85
N GLY A 43 -10.58 1.04 -4.06
CA GLY A 43 -9.65 -0.08 -4.24
C GLY A 43 -8.46 0.04 -3.29
N VAL A 44 -8.25 -0.95 -2.43
CA VAL A 44 -7.17 -0.95 -1.45
C VAL A 44 -5.85 -1.04 -2.19
N CYS A 45 -5.17 0.09 -2.36
CA CYS A 45 -3.83 0.09 -2.90
C CYS A 45 -2.88 -0.62 -1.94
N PRO A 46 -1.93 -1.43 -2.46
CA PRO A 46 -0.93 -2.03 -1.61
C PRO A 46 -0.17 -0.94 -0.84
N PRO A 47 0.23 -1.24 0.41
CA PRO A 47 1.07 -0.32 1.17
C PRO A 47 2.34 0.00 0.38
N ALA A 48 2.85 1.23 0.57
CA ALA A 48 4.13 1.59 -0.01
C ALA A 48 5.24 0.77 0.66
N ALA A 49 6.19 0.28 -0.13
CA ALA A 49 7.39 -0.37 0.39
C ALA A 49 8.13 0.55 1.35
N PHE A 50 8.80 -0.01 2.36
CA PHE A 50 9.62 0.73 3.30
C PHE A 50 10.97 0.05 3.47
N ILE A 51 12.07 0.81 3.39
CA ILE A 51 13.43 0.35 3.64
C ILE A 51 13.78 0.66 5.09
N SER A 52 14.08 -0.38 5.87
CA SER A 52 14.56 -0.25 7.25
C SER A 52 16.08 -0.13 7.33
N SER A 53 16.81 -0.89 6.49
CA SER A 53 18.26 -0.83 6.43
C SER A 53 18.81 -1.39 5.11
N ILE A 54 20.05 -1.02 4.81
CA ILE A 54 20.81 -1.56 3.68
C ILE A 54 22.16 -2.08 4.18
N SER A 55 22.68 -3.14 3.55
CA SER A 55 23.98 -3.71 3.88
C SER A 55 24.66 -4.25 2.61
N PRO A 56 25.90 -3.84 2.30
CA PRO A 56 26.66 -2.79 2.99
C PRO A 56 25.97 -1.40 2.85
N ASN A 57 26.34 -0.44 3.69
CA ASN A 57 25.88 0.96 3.60
C ASN A 57 26.96 1.90 3.04
N SER A 58 28.19 1.40 2.87
CA SER A 58 29.27 2.10 2.17
C SER A 58 30.19 1.16 1.42
N THR A 59 30.97 1.71 0.49
CA THR A 59 32.06 1.00 -0.21
C THR A 59 33.10 1.99 -0.72
N THR A 60 34.25 1.50 -1.18
CA THR A 60 35.31 2.33 -1.77
C THR A 60 35.11 2.50 -3.27
N ALA A 61 35.39 3.70 -3.78
CA ALA A 61 35.33 4.02 -5.19
C ALA A 61 36.28 3.11 -6.01
N GLY A 62 35.82 2.66 -7.18
CA GLY A 62 36.58 1.76 -8.04
C GLY A 62 36.70 0.31 -7.53
N GLY A 63 35.94 -0.05 -6.49
CA GLY A 63 35.88 -1.41 -5.96
C GLY A 63 35.23 -2.42 -6.92
N ASN A 64 35.16 -3.67 -6.45
CA ASN A 64 34.48 -4.75 -7.19
C ASN A 64 32.95 -4.62 -7.09
N GLN A 65 32.25 -5.22 -8.06
CA GLN A 65 30.80 -5.40 -7.95
C GLN A 65 30.43 -6.17 -6.67
N PHE A 66 29.26 -5.87 -6.11
CA PHE A 66 28.78 -6.52 -4.89
C PHE A 66 27.26 -6.66 -4.90
N LEU A 67 26.74 -7.45 -3.96
CA LEU A 67 25.32 -7.58 -3.70
C LEU A 67 24.92 -6.67 -2.53
N LEU A 68 24.02 -5.73 -2.81
CA LEU A 68 23.39 -4.91 -1.79
C LEU A 68 22.17 -5.63 -1.24
N THR A 69 22.17 -5.90 0.07
CA THR A 69 21.00 -6.39 0.80
C THR A 69 20.15 -5.21 1.24
N VAL A 70 18.90 -5.19 0.82
CA VAL A 70 17.91 -4.19 1.23
C VAL A 70 16.90 -4.87 2.13
N ASN A 71 16.83 -4.46 3.39
CA ASN A 71 15.87 -4.96 4.37
C ASN A 71 14.73 -3.95 4.55
N GLY A 72 13.52 -4.45 4.78
CA GLY A 72 12.36 -3.58 4.84
C GLY A 72 11.03 -4.30 5.06
N SER A 73 9.97 -3.67 4.57
CA SER A 73 8.61 -4.22 4.55
C SER A 73 7.91 -3.96 3.23
N ASP A 74 6.88 -4.75 2.97
CA ASP A 74 5.94 -4.59 1.85
C ASP A 74 6.60 -4.70 0.47
N PHE A 75 7.75 -5.37 0.39
CA PHE A 75 8.36 -5.73 -0.90
C PHE A 75 7.52 -6.78 -1.60
N ARG A 76 7.47 -6.67 -2.92
CA ARG A 76 6.76 -7.60 -3.82
C ARG A 76 7.75 -8.16 -4.84
N ARG A 77 7.36 -9.24 -5.52
CA ARG A 77 8.24 -9.90 -6.52
C ARG A 77 8.63 -8.98 -7.67
N ASP A 78 7.81 -7.97 -7.95
CA ASP A 78 7.99 -6.94 -8.97
C ASP A 78 8.68 -5.67 -8.43
N SER A 79 9.07 -5.63 -7.14
CA SER A 79 9.83 -4.52 -6.57
C SER A 79 11.26 -4.49 -7.13
N VAL A 80 11.70 -3.29 -7.48
CA VAL A 80 13.01 -3.04 -8.09
C VAL A 80 13.77 -1.99 -7.28
N VAL A 81 15.03 -2.28 -6.95
CA VAL A 81 15.93 -1.32 -6.31
C VAL A 81 16.41 -0.29 -7.33
N SER A 82 16.31 0.97 -6.96
CA SER A 82 16.85 2.13 -7.68
C SER A 82 18.13 2.60 -7.00
N TRP A 83 19.16 2.84 -7.80
CA TRP A 83 20.46 3.35 -7.43
C TRP A 83 20.70 4.68 -8.16
N ASN A 84 20.71 5.79 -7.43
CA ASN A 84 20.82 7.14 -7.99
C ASN A 84 19.79 7.43 -9.11
N GLY A 85 18.58 6.90 -8.97
CA GLY A 85 17.51 7.04 -9.97
C GLY A 85 17.55 6.01 -11.11
N SER A 86 18.56 5.12 -11.16
CA SER A 86 18.67 4.06 -12.16
C SER A 86 18.35 2.69 -11.56
N PHE A 87 17.49 1.91 -12.22
CA PHE A 87 17.10 0.60 -11.71
C PHE A 87 18.22 -0.44 -11.80
N ARG A 88 18.31 -1.29 -10.79
CA ARG A 88 19.29 -2.38 -10.70
C ARG A 88 18.60 -3.73 -10.73
N VAL A 89 19.33 -4.74 -11.23
CA VAL A 89 18.87 -6.13 -11.21
C VAL A 89 18.61 -6.52 -9.77
N THR A 90 17.35 -6.80 -9.47
CA THR A 90 16.84 -7.04 -8.12
C THR A 90 16.30 -8.45 -8.02
N THR A 91 16.81 -9.23 -7.07
CA THR A 91 16.31 -10.56 -6.73
C THR A 91 15.42 -10.43 -5.49
N PHE A 92 14.15 -10.77 -5.65
CA PHE A 92 13.21 -10.85 -4.54
C PHE A 92 13.49 -12.09 -3.69
N ILE A 93 13.85 -11.89 -2.42
CA ILE A 93 14.04 -12.97 -1.44
C ILE A 93 12.77 -13.18 -0.63
N SER A 94 12.23 -12.09 -0.07
CA SER A 94 10.98 -12.10 0.68
C SER A 94 10.33 -10.72 0.70
N SER A 95 9.13 -10.61 1.27
CA SER A 95 8.46 -9.31 1.46
C SER A 95 9.21 -8.34 2.38
N ARG A 96 10.33 -8.78 2.98
CA ARG A 96 11.19 -8.00 3.87
C ARG A 96 12.64 -7.90 3.41
N GLN A 97 12.99 -8.54 2.29
CA GLN A 97 14.36 -8.57 1.81
C GLN A 97 14.47 -8.64 0.29
N LEU A 98 15.29 -7.75 -0.27
CA LEU A 98 15.71 -7.75 -1.67
C LEU A 98 17.25 -7.83 -1.74
N LEU A 99 17.76 -8.45 -2.80
CA LEU A 99 19.17 -8.35 -3.18
C LEU A 99 19.27 -7.56 -4.48
N ALA A 100 20.13 -6.55 -4.54
CA ALA A 100 20.42 -5.81 -5.76
C ALA A 100 21.88 -5.97 -6.17
N ALA A 101 22.13 -6.23 -7.45
CA ALA A 101 23.48 -6.25 -7.98
C ALA A 101 23.97 -4.82 -8.28
N ILE A 102 25.02 -4.39 -7.59
CA ILE A 102 25.69 -3.10 -7.80
C ILE A 102 26.98 -3.36 -8.55
N THR A 103 27.14 -2.73 -9.71
CA THR A 103 28.27 -2.97 -10.61
C THR A 103 29.48 -2.09 -10.23
N ALA A 104 30.67 -2.44 -10.71
CA ALA A 104 31.86 -1.60 -10.51
C ALA A 104 31.71 -0.19 -11.13
N ALA A 105 30.93 -0.05 -12.21
CA ALA A 105 30.64 1.24 -12.83
C ALA A 105 29.78 2.15 -11.94
N ASP A 106 28.90 1.56 -11.12
CA ASP A 106 28.01 2.29 -10.21
C ASP A 106 28.76 2.96 -9.05
N ILE A 107 29.98 2.47 -8.78
CA ILE A 107 30.85 2.91 -7.69
C ILE A 107 32.17 3.46 -8.21
N ALA A 108 32.26 3.83 -9.50
CA ALA A 108 33.49 4.33 -10.09
C ALA A 108 33.94 5.69 -9.51
N GLN A 109 33.00 6.48 -8.98
CA GLN A 109 33.26 7.80 -8.42
C GLN A 109 32.80 7.88 -6.96
N PRO A 110 33.58 8.53 -6.07
CA PRO A 110 33.16 8.77 -4.70
C PRO A 110 31.97 9.72 -4.64
N GLY A 111 31.15 9.58 -3.60
CA GLY A 111 29.95 10.39 -3.39
C GLY A 111 28.84 9.68 -2.65
N THR A 112 27.76 10.40 -2.40
CA THR A 112 26.56 9.84 -1.75
C THR A 112 25.54 9.45 -2.80
N VAL A 113 25.07 8.20 -2.75
CA VAL A 113 24.02 7.68 -3.62
C VAL A 113 22.72 7.54 -2.85
N LEU A 114 21.61 7.94 -3.46
CA LEU A 114 20.28 7.66 -2.95
C LEU A 114 19.79 6.30 -3.46
N VAL A 115 19.41 5.44 -2.52
CA VAL A 115 18.82 4.11 -2.77
C VAL A 115 17.36 4.12 -2.35
N PHE A 116 16.46 3.72 -3.24
CA PHE A 116 15.04 3.51 -2.91
C PHE A 116 14.49 2.30 -3.68
N VAL A 117 13.38 1.74 -3.23
CA VAL A 117 12.69 0.64 -3.89
C VAL A 117 11.47 1.19 -4.62
N PHE A 118 11.38 0.93 -5.92
CA PHE A 118 10.17 1.14 -6.69
C PHE A 118 9.34 -0.14 -6.71
N THR A 119 8.07 -0.04 -6.34
CA THR A 119 7.12 -1.14 -6.48
C THR A 119 6.05 -0.74 -7.50
N PRO A 120 5.98 -1.42 -8.66
CA PRO A 120 4.98 -1.10 -9.67
C PRO A 120 3.57 -1.39 -9.15
N PRO A 121 2.55 -0.80 -9.80
CA PRO A 121 1.17 -1.05 -9.40
C PRO A 121 0.86 -2.55 -9.51
N ASN A 122 0.04 -3.06 -8.59
CA ASN A 122 -0.50 -4.40 -8.75
C ASN A 122 -1.29 -4.44 -10.07
N GLY A 123 -1.30 -5.60 -10.75
CA GLY A 123 -1.98 -5.81 -12.04
C GLY A 123 -3.51 -5.64 -12.03
N GLY A 124 -4.06 -4.79 -11.15
CA GLY A 124 -5.40 -4.27 -11.23
C GLY A 124 -5.50 -3.35 -12.43
N THR A 125 -6.26 -3.79 -13.41
CA THR A 125 -6.89 -3.01 -14.48
C THR A 125 -6.97 -1.52 -14.17
N THR A 126 -6.15 -0.71 -14.83
CA THR A 126 -6.36 0.73 -14.98
C THR A 126 -7.57 0.92 -15.89
N PHE A 127 -8.78 0.98 -15.32
CA PHE A 127 -9.93 1.39 -16.13
C PHE A 127 -9.82 2.89 -16.39
N VAL A 128 -9.69 3.26 -17.65
CA VAL A 128 -9.87 4.64 -18.09
C VAL A 128 -11.31 5.00 -17.72
N SER A 129 -11.48 6.05 -16.90
CA SER A 129 -12.80 6.61 -16.64
C SER A 129 -13.32 7.27 -17.92
N GLY A 130 -13.96 6.46 -18.76
CA GLY A 130 -14.75 6.84 -19.91
C GLY A 130 -16.12 6.20 -19.76
N ALA A 131 -16.98 6.87 -18.98
CA ALA A 131 -18.40 6.63 -18.73
C ALA A 131 -19.03 5.32 -19.29
N ILE A 132 -19.41 4.38 -18.42
CA ILE A 132 -20.80 3.94 -18.08
C ILE A 132 -20.71 3.19 -16.73
N GLY A 133 -21.35 3.72 -15.69
CA GLY A 133 -21.45 3.07 -14.37
C GLY A 133 -20.47 3.65 -13.32
N THR A 134 -21.01 4.12 -12.20
CA THR A 134 -20.31 4.78 -11.09
C THR A 134 -19.45 3.81 -10.26
N GLY A 135 -18.37 3.28 -10.85
CA GLY A 135 -17.30 2.59 -10.12
C GLY A 135 -16.11 3.50 -9.93
N SER A 136 -15.92 4.06 -8.73
CA SER A 136 -14.69 4.78 -8.37
C SER A 136 -13.54 3.78 -8.20
N MET A 137 -12.97 3.30 -9.31
CA MET A 137 -11.76 2.49 -9.25
C MET A 137 -10.58 3.44 -9.11
N THR A 138 -10.04 3.57 -7.91
CA THR A 138 -8.79 4.31 -7.67
C THR A 138 -7.66 3.53 -8.37
N PRO A 139 -7.06 4.04 -9.46
CA PRO A 139 -5.91 3.38 -10.05
C PRO A 139 -4.77 3.47 -9.04
N CYS A 140 -4.30 2.32 -8.58
CA CYS A 140 -3.09 2.29 -7.78
C CYS A 140 -1.92 2.58 -8.71
N ASN A 141 -1.22 3.68 -8.49
CA ASN A 141 0.04 3.96 -9.18
C ASN A 141 1.19 3.24 -8.48
N GLY A 142 2.30 3.00 -9.21
CA GLY A 142 3.53 2.49 -8.61
C GLY A 142 4.05 3.45 -7.54
N LYS A 143 4.60 2.90 -6.45
CA LYS A 143 5.09 3.70 -5.31
C LYS A 143 6.57 3.46 -5.05
N ASN A 144 7.27 4.54 -4.75
CA ASN A 144 8.62 4.52 -4.20
C ASN A 144 8.56 4.33 -2.68
N SER A 145 9.56 3.66 -2.13
CA SER A 145 9.83 3.67 -0.69
C SER A 145 10.43 5.00 -0.23
N ASN A 146 10.76 5.10 1.06
CA ASN A 146 11.76 6.05 1.54
C ASN A 146 13.10 5.83 0.82
N ALA A 147 13.87 6.90 0.71
CA ALA A 147 15.25 6.85 0.24
C ALA A 147 16.21 6.69 1.43
N VAL A 148 17.26 5.91 1.23
CA VAL A 148 18.37 5.73 2.18
C VAL A 148 19.66 6.12 1.47
N SER A 149 20.55 6.82 2.18
CA SER A 149 21.86 7.19 1.66
C SER A 149 22.83 6.02 1.73
N PHE A 150 23.59 5.81 0.66
CA PHE A 150 24.74 4.93 0.60
C PHE A 150 25.98 5.79 0.33
N THR A 151 27.10 5.52 1.01
CA THR A 151 28.33 6.31 0.87
C THR A 151 29.36 5.58 0.03
N ILE A 152 29.89 6.22 -1.00
CA ILE A 152 31.06 5.76 -1.74
C ILE A 152 32.26 6.59 -1.27
N ASP A 153 33.10 5.97 -0.46
CA ASP A 153 34.33 6.56 0.07
C ASP A 153 35.40 6.64 -1.04
N PRO A 154 36.27 7.65 -1.02
CA PRO A 154 37.35 7.81 -2.00
C PRO A 154 38.38 6.67 -1.97
#